data_AF-A0A511J1K5-F1
#
_entry.id   AF-A0A511J1K5-F1
#
_cell.length_a   1.000
_cell.length_b   1.000
_cell.length_c   1.000
_cell.angle_alpha   90.00
_cell.angle_beta   90.00
_cell.angle_gamma   90.00
#
_symmetry.space_group_name_H-M   'P 1'
#
loop_
_entity.id
_entity.type
_entity.pdbx_description
1 polymer ?
#
loop_
_entity_poly.entity_id
_entity_poly.type
_entity_poly.pdbx_seq_one_letter_code
_entity_poly.pdbx_strand_id
1 'polypeptide(L)'
;MTTTAEQMLNEARKYVGVVQGSDEHHSIVNTYNSIKPLPQGYQVTYYDDWCDTFVSFLAIKTGATDLIGRECGVERHIQIFKKLGIWIEDGTIIPKPGDIITFAWSKNFQPNNAWGDHIGIVESVIGNIITTIEGNSGSSVRRNTYSVGNGYIRGFARPSYSGSGSSVYNSGSLVNAGYTLTQNNIRLVIEHALKYNIKPSFLIAQMFIESHWGDPNTSTVGSVDNNWSGVSEPFTAPSDLGINMRRGTARPVGEGGYYVHFETMNDYFKAYTFILSKRNGLYNVEGKTMIEEFCKGLFRVGGASSDYAATGYDNYRNLLIPTYNALEKQNPGKLEAIDSSTTGIVDPEINNPGTNESFTRINEIGTFYPNTTLNVRDYPSTKGNILAQYTSGDSFVYDSYVINDGYVWLSYIAYSGLRRYVAWRVEGGETFGTIPGGATGDFERIPESGQFFPAMTINVRDYPSTKGNILAQYTSGDSLVYDSYVVNDGYVWLSYVAYSGLRRYVAWRVQNGETFGTIE
;
A
#
# COMPACT_ATOMS: atom_id res chain seq x y z
N MET A 1 -12.16 1.99 -19.55
CA MET A 1 -11.46 2.56 -18.38
C MET A 1 -11.96 1.83 -17.16
N THR A 2 -11.08 1.44 -16.27
CA THR A 2 -11.40 0.69 -15.05
C THR A 2 -11.73 1.70 -13.93
N THR A 3 -12.99 1.76 -13.50
CA THR A 3 -13.47 2.72 -12.49
C THR A 3 -13.32 2.19 -11.06
N THR A 4 -12.79 3.02 -10.16
CA THR A 4 -12.62 2.71 -8.74
C THR A 4 -13.77 3.28 -7.88
N ALA A 5 -13.98 2.71 -6.69
CA ALA A 5 -14.96 3.25 -5.74
C ALA A 5 -14.63 4.70 -5.34
N GLU A 6 -13.34 5.00 -5.15
CA GLU A 6 -12.88 6.32 -4.75
C GLU A 6 -13.04 7.36 -5.86
N GLN A 7 -12.93 6.96 -7.14
CA GLN A 7 -13.26 7.84 -8.27
C GLN A 7 -14.74 8.20 -8.30
N MET A 8 -15.64 7.24 -8.08
CA MET A 8 -17.08 7.49 -7.93
C MET A 8 -17.38 8.45 -6.78
N LEU A 9 -16.74 8.23 -5.62
CA LEU A 9 -16.94 9.07 -4.44
C LEU A 9 -16.36 10.48 -4.62
N ASN A 10 -15.16 10.62 -5.18
CA ASN A 10 -14.57 11.92 -5.47
C ASN A 10 -15.38 12.71 -6.48
N GLU A 11 -15.98 12.05 -7.47
CA GLU A 11 -16.91 12.72 -8.37
C GLU A 11 -18.17 13.17 -7.62
N ALA A 12 -18.78 12.31 -6.81
CA ALA A 12 -19.98 12.65 -6.02
C ALA A 12 -19.76 13.83 -5.07
N ARG A 13 -18.61 13.89 -4.40
CA ARG A 13 -18.25 14.95 -3.44
C ARG A 13 -18.25 16.34 -4.06
N LYS A 14 -17.90 16.47 -5.35
CA LYS A 14 -17.89 17.76 -6.07
C LYS A 14 -19.26 18.41 -6.16
N TYR A 15 -20.32 17.60 -6.10
CA TYR A 15 -21.68 18.06 -6.31
C TYR A 15 -22.43 18.31 -5.00
N VAL A 16 -21.86 18.00 -3.83
CA VAL A 16 -22.51 18.27 -2.54
C VAL A 16 -22.83 19.76 -2.42
N GLY A 17 -24.10 20.09 -2.18
CA GLY A 17 -24.62 21.45 -2.13
C GLY A 17 -25.30 21.93 -3.41
N VAL A 18 -25.22 21.19 -4.53
CA VAL A 18 -25.95 21.52 -5.76
C VAL A 18 -27.46 21.42 -5.51
N VAL A 19 -28.19 22.48 -5.85
CA VAL A 19 -29.64 22.61 -5.63
C VAL A 19 -30.38 22.45 -6.97
N GLN A 20 -31.56 21.84 -6.94
CA GLN A 20 -32.43 21.72 -8.11
C GLN A 20 -32.70 23.09 -8.75
N GLY A 21 -32.58 23.16 -10.08
CA GLY A 21 -32.73 24.37 -10.88
C GLY A 21 -31.47 25.22 -11.05
N SER A 22 -30.37 24.90 -10.35
CA SER A 22 -29.05 25.50 -10.61
C SER A 22 -28.48 25.08 -11.98
N ASP A 23 -27.50 25.82 -12.47
CA ASP A 23 -26.78 25.48 -13.70
C ASP A 23 -26.05 24.12 -13.57
N GLU A 24 -25.52 23.82 -12.38
CA GLU A 24 -24.91 22.52 -12.09
C GLU A 24 -25.96 21.39 -12.11
N HIS A 25 -27.16 21.62 -11.58
CA HIS A 25 -28.26 20.67 -11.69
C HIS A 25 -28.66 20.43 -13.16
N HIS A 26 -28.78 21.50 -13.95
CA HIS A 26 -29.02 21.36 -15.39
C HIS A 26 -27.90 20.59 -16.09
N SER A 27 -26.63 20.79 -15.70
CA SER A 27 -25.48 20.06 -16.22
C SER A 27 -25.54 18.56 -15.90
N ILE A 28 -25.99 18.17 -14.70
CA ILE A 28 -26.23 16.77 -14.33
C ILE A 28 -27.27 16.14 -15.27
N VAL A 29 -28.43 16.77 -15.41
CA VAL A 29 -29.53 16.27 -16.27
C VAL A 29 -29.11 16.22 -17.74
N ASN A 30 -28.41 17.25 -18.23
CA ASN A 30 -27.94 17.31 -19.61
C ASN A 30 -26.88 16.25 -19.90
N THR A 31 -25.95 16.01 -18.97
CA THR A 31 -24.94 14.95 -19.11
C THR A 31 -25.60 13.58 -19.19
N TYR A 32 -26.58 13.30 -18.32
CA TYR A 32 -27.37 12.07 -18.41
C TYR A 32 -28.04 11.92 -19.79
N ASN A 33 -28.74 12.97 -20.23
CA ASN A 33 -29.50 12.96 -21.48
C ASN A 33 -28.62 12.88 -22.76
N SER A 34 -27.33 13.24 -22.64
CA SER A 34 -26.38 13.23 -23.76
C SER A 34 -26.01 11.82 -24.25
N ILE A 35 -26.08 10.81 -23.37
CA ILE A 35 -25.65 9.45 -23.68
C ILE A 35 -26.82 8.61 -24.23
N LYS A 36 -26.71 8.21 -25.50
CA LYS A 36 -27.71 7.38 -26.19
C LYS A 36 -27.31 5.90 -26.26
N PRO A 37 -28.27 4.96 -26.29
CA PRO A 37 -29.70 5.18 -26.14
C PRO A 37 -30.07 5.64 -24.72
N LEU A 38 -31.16 6.40 -24.60
CA LEU A 38 -31.72 6.78 -23.30
C LEU A 38 -32.36 5.55 -22.64
N PRO A 39 -32.15 5.31 -21.34
CA PRO A 39 -32.94 4.32 -20.61
C PRO A 39 -34.44 4.59 -20.80
N GLN A 40 -35.19 3.53 -21.17
CA GLN A 40 -36.62 3.60 -21.56
C GLN A 40 -36.96 4.56 -22.72
N GLY A 41 -35.98 5.10 -23.45
CA GLY A 41 -36.21 6.15 -24.44
C GLY A 41 -36.65 7.49 -23.85
N TYR A 42 -36.57 7.65 -22.52
CA TYR A 42 -37.09 8.83 -21.82
C TYR A 42 -36.02 9.90 -21.62
N GLN A 43 -36.35 11.15 -21.96
CA GLN A 43 -35.49 12.30 -21.74
C GLN A 43 -35.89 12.97 -20.42
N VAL A 44 -35.00 12.93 -19.44
CA VAL A 44 -35.24 13.50 -18.10
C VAL A 44 -35.37 15.02 -18.20
N THR A 45 -36.38 15.59 -17.54
CA THR A 45 -36.60 17.04 -17.46
C THR A 45 -35.95 17.63 -16.21
N TYR A 46 -35.82 18.96 -16.14
CA TYR A 46 -35.30 19.65 -14.95
C TYR A 46 -36.27 19.63 -13.74
N TYR A 47 -37.48 19.12 -13.93
CA TYR A 47 -38.51 19.06 -12.89
C TYR A 47 -38.75 17.63 -12.38
N ASP A 48 -38.16 16.63 -13.04
CA ASP A 48 -38.29 15.23 -12.64
C ASP A 48 -37.49 14.96 -11.35
N ASP A 49 -37.89 13.93 -10.62
CA ASP A 49 -37.07 13.42 -9.53
C ASP A 49 -35.75 12.85 -10.08
N TRP A 50 -34.64 13.36 -9.58
CA TRP A 50 -33.31 13.17 -10.21
C TRP A 50 -32.31 12.42 -9.33
N CYS A 51 -32.76 11.71 -8.29
CA CYS A 51 -31.88 10.91 -7.43
C CYS A 51 -31.14 9.81 -8.20
N ASP A 52 -31.84 9.07 -9.05
CA ASP A 52 -31.25 8.01 -9.87
C ASP A 52 -30.53 8.55 -11.10
N THR A 53 -31.05 9.65 -11.67
CA THR A 53 -30.35 10.43 -12.69
C THR A 53 -28.97 10.86 -12.20
N PHE A 54 -28.84 11.27 -10.93
CA PHE A 54 -27.57 11.62 -10.32
C PHE A 54 -26.61 10.43 -10.23
N VAL A 55 -27.07 9.26 -9.76
CA VAL A 55 -26.22 8.05 -9.70
C VAL A 55 -25.75 7.63 -11.10
N SER A 56 -26.64 7.67 -12.09
CA SER A 56 -26.30 7.41 -13.49
C SER A 56 -25.36 8.46 -14.08
N PHE A 57 -25.51 9.71 -13.70
CA PHE A 57 -24.59 10.79 -14.06
C PHE A 57 -23.18 10.53 -13.52
N LEU A 58 -23.04 10.11 -12.26
CA LEU A 58 -21.75 9.72 -11.67
C LEU A 58 -21.12 8.56 -12.46
N ALA A 59 -21.93 7.57 -12.83
CA ALA A 59 -21.46 6.44 -13.65
C ALA A 59 -20.94 6.91 -15.01
N ILE A 60 -21.61 7.85 -15.67
CA ILE A 60 -21.17 8.43 -16.94
C ILE A 60 -19.84 9.16 -16.77
N LYS A 61 -19.72 10.03 -15.76
CA LYS A 61 -18.55 10.86 -15.54
C LYS A 61 -17.29 10.06 -15.20
N THR A 62 -17.46 8.93 -14.52
CA THR A 62 -16.36 8.08 -14.05
C THR A 62 -16.12 6.86 -14.92
N GLY A 63 -16.96 6.61 -15.92
CA GLY A 63 -16.91 5.40 -16.75
C GLY A 63 -17.44 4.13 -16.06
N ALA A 64 -18.17 4.24 -14.94
CA ALA A 64 -18.74 3.10 -14.22
C ALA A 64 -20.04 2.56 -14.83
N THR A 65 -20.45 3.00 -16.02
CA THR A 65 -21.71 2.57 -16.65
C THR A 65 -21.78 1.07 -16.87
N ASP A 66 -20.64 0.41 -17.09
CA ASP A 66 -20.58 -1.05 -17.24
C ASP A 66 -20.68 -1.79 -15.90
N LEU A 67 -20.40 -1.10 -14.79
CA LEU A 67 -20.41 -1.67 -13.44
C LEU A 67 -21.78 -1.58 -12.78
N ILE A 68 -22.54 -0.53 -13.04
CA ILE A 68 -23.85 -0.31 -12.40
C ILE A 68 -25.00 -0.12 -13.38
N GLY A 69 -24.71 0.16 -14.66
CA GLY A 69 -25.72 0.54 -15.64
C GLY A 69 -26.05 2.02 -15.63
N ARG A 70 -27.19 2.36 -16.24
CA ARG A 70 -27.81 3.70 -16.24
C ARG A 70 -29.32 3.55 -16.19
N GLU A 71 -29.98 4.39 -15.41
CA GLU A 71 -31.44 4.49 -15.30
C GLU A 71 -31.85 5.84 -14.65
N CYS A 72 -33.11 6.23 -14.75
CA CYS A 72 -33.66 7.42 -14.06
C CYS A 72 -34.82 7.07 -13.13
N GLY A 73 -34.92 5.80 -12.73
CA GLY A 73 -35.99 5.26 -11.90
C GLY A 73 -35.46 4.11 -11.04
N VAL A 74 -35.47 4.34 -9.72
CA VAL A 74 -34.81 3.49 -8.72
C VAL A 74 -35.17 2.01 -8.83
N GLU A 75 -36.46 1.67 -8.89
CA GLU A 75 -36.90 0.27 -9.05
C GLU A 75 -36.30 -0.39 -10.29
N ARG A 76 -36.27 0.32 -11.42
CA ARG A 76 -35.72 -0.22 -12.67
C ARG A 76 -34.20 -0.38 -12.57
N HIS A 77 -33.51 0.53 -11.89
CA HIS A 77 -32.07 0.41 -11.66
C HIS A 77 -31.76 -0.81 -10.77
N ILE A 78 -32.59 -1.10 -9.77
CA ILE A 78 -32.48 -2.31 -8.95
C ILE A 78 -32.60 -3.57 -9.81
N GLN A 79 -33.50 -3.59 -10.81
CA GLN A 79 -33.56 -4.72 -11.75
C GLN A 79 -32.30 -4.85 -12.61
N ILE A 80 -31.60 -3.75 -12.93
CA ILE A 80 -30.29 -3.79 -13.60
C ILE A 80 -29.23 -4.36 -12.64
N PHE A 81 -29.18 -3.90 -11.40
CA PHE A 81 -28.25 -4.43 -10.38
C PHE A 81 -28.43 -5.94 -10.16
N LYS A 82 -29.69 -6.41 -10.16
CA LYS A 82 -30.02 -7.85 -10.10
C LYS A 82 -29.49 -8.60 -11.32
N LYS A 83 -29.67 -8.06 -12.54
CA LYS A 83 -29.15 -8.66 -13.78
C LYS A 83 -27.61 -8.71 -13.82
N LEU A 84 -26.97 -7.69 -13.26
CA LEU A 84 -25.51 -7.62 -13.12
C LEU A 84 -24.95 -8.51 -12.01
N GLY A 85 -25.80 -9.11 -11.18
CA GLY A 85 -25.38 -9.98 -10.07
C GLY A 85 -24.74 -9.25 -8.89
N ILE A 86 -24.94 -7.92 -8.79
CA ILE A 86 -24.33 -7.07 -7.77
C ILE A 86 -25.30 -6.63 -6.66
N TRP A 87 -26.57 -7.00 -6.77
CA TRP A 87 -27.62 -6.60 -5.84
C TRP A 87 -27.63 -7.45 -4.56
N ILE A 88 -27.78 -6.77 -3.42
CA ILE A 88 -27.87 -7.35 -2.08
C ILE A 88 -29.15 -6.79 -1.43
N GLU A 89 -30.20 -7.62 -1.36
CA GLU A 89 -31.51 -7.23 -0.80
C GLU A 89 -31.50 -7.10 0.73
N ASP A 90 -30.46 -7.60 1.41
CA ASP A 90 -30.37 -7.53 2.87
C ASP A 90 -29.94 -6.14 3.34
N GLY A 91 -30.90 -5.30 3.72
CA GLY A 91 -30.66 -3.97 4.29
C GLY A 91 -30.02 -3.97 5.68
N THR A 92 -29.76 -5.13 6.29
CA THR A 92 -29.08 -5.26 7.60
C THR A 92 -27.56 -5.35 7.49
N ILE A 93 -27.01 -5.57 6.29
CA ILE A 93 -25.56 -5.67 6.14
C ILE A 93 -24.87 -4.34 6.40
N ILE A 94 -23.62 -4.40 6.84
CA ILE A 94 -22.71 -3.25 6.84
C ILE A 94 -22.26 -3.03 5.38
N PRO A 95 -22.63 -1.90 4.73
CA PRO A 95 -22.20 -1.64 3.36
C PRO A 95 -20.73 -1.20 3.30
N LYS A 96 -20.18 -1.12 2.09
CA LYS A 96 -18.84 -0.61 1.84
C LYS A 96 -18.91 0.78 1.19
N PRO A 97 -17.91 1.65 1.40
CA PRO A 97 -17.76 2.85 0.59
C PRO A 97 -17.80 2.52 -0.90
N GLY A 98 -18.59 3.28 -1.66
CA GLY A 98 -18.84 3.06 -3.09
C GLY A 98 -20.00 2.11 -3.40
N ASP A 99 -20.55 1.39 -2.43
CA ASP A 99 -21.83 0.67 -2.64
C ASP A 99 -22.93 1.69 -2.98
N ILE A 100 -23.82 1.32 -3.89
CA ILE A 100 -25.04 2.08 -4.17
C ILE A 100 -26.08 1.64 -3.14
N ILE A 101 -26.67 2.59 -2.41
CA ILE A 101 -27.70 2.32 -1.40
C ILE A 101 -29.06 2.74 -1.95
N THR A 102 -30.09 1.95 -1.67
CA THR A 102 -31.47 2.23 -2.10
C THR A 102 -32.43 2.18 -0.92
N PHE A 103 -33.54 2.90 -1.05
CA PHE A 103 -34.55 3.03 -0.01
C PHE A 103 -35.93 2.68 -0.54
N ALA A 104 -36.76 2.16 0.36
CA ALA A 104 -38.18 1.91 0.15
C ALA A 104 -38.94 2.44 1.36
N TRP A 105 -39.77 3.45 1.15
CA TRP A 105 -40.42 4.23 2.22
C TRP A 105 -41.77 3.66 2.65
N SER A 106 -42.37 2.78 1.86
CA SER A 106 -43.64 2.12 2.22
C SER A 106 -43.50 1.14 3.39
N LYS A 107 -42.27 0.84 3.83
CA LYS A 107 -41.94 -0.08 4.91
C LYS A 107 -40.74 0.46 5.70
N ASN A 108 -40.80 0.39 7.02
CA ASN A 108 -39.77 0.97 7.91
C ASN A 108 -39.10 -0.07 8.83
N PHE A 109 -39.06 -1.33 8.43
CA PHE A 109 -38.41 -2.42 9.15
C PHE A 109 -37.75 -3.41 8.19
N GLN A 110 -36.70 -4.11 8.65
CA GLN A 110 -36.00 -5.14 7.87
C GLN A 110 -36.68 -6.52 8.00
N PRO A 111 -36.57 -7.41 6.99
CA PRO A 111 -36.04 -7.14 5.65
C PRO A 111 -37.02 -6.26 4.86
N ASN A 112 -36.53 -5.24 4.15
CA ASN A 112 -37.37 -4.37 3.32
C ASN A 112 -37.17 -4.64 1.84
N ASN A 113 -38.19 -5.18 1.18
CA ASN A 113 -38.19 -5.53 -0.25
C ASN A 113 -39.29 -4.81 -1.04
N ALA A 114 -39.81 -3.69 -0.51
CA ALA A 114 -40.87 -2.93 -1.16
C ALA A 114 -40.35 -2.13 -2.37
N TRP A 115 -41.23 -1.37 -3.02
CA TRP A 115 -40.87 -0.58 -4.20
C TRP A 115 -39.77 0.44 -3.88
N GLY A 116 -38.81 0.62 -4.79
CA GLY A 116 -37.66 1.51 -4.60
C GLY A 116 -38.03 2.96 -4.85
N ASP A 117 -37.86 3.80 -3.84
CA ASP A 117 -38.24 5.23 -3.85
C ASP A 117 -37.04 6.16 -4.01
N HIS A 118 -35.89 5.82 -3.41
CA HIS A 118 -34.71 6.67 -3.41
C HIS A 118 -33.41 5.89 -3.53
N ILE A 119 -32.35 6.56 -3.98
CA ILE A 119 -31.04 5.96 -4.24
C ILE A 119 -29.91 6.96 -3.96
N GLY A 120 -28.77 6.44 -3.53
CA GLY A 120 -27.55 7.21 -3.26
C GLY A 120 -26.30 6.36 -3.36
N ILE A 121 -25.16 6.97 -3.06
CA ILE A 121 -23.87 6.26 -2.93
C ILE A 121 -23.38 6.33 -1.48
N VAL A 122 -22.89 5.22 -0.95
CA VAL A 122 -22.31 5.13 0.39
C VAL A 122 -20.92 5.78 0.38
N GLU A 123 -20.76 6.90 1.08
CA GLU A 123 -19.48 7.62 1.19
C GLU A 123 -18.56 7.01 2.25
N SER A 124 -19.10 6.65 3.41
CA SER A 124 -18.34 6.04 4.50
C SER A 124 -19.24 5.24 5.44
N VAL A 125 -18.65 4.30 6.18
CA VAL A 125 -19.33 3.63 7.30
C VAL A 125 -18.42 3.70 8.52
N ILE A 126 -18.88 4.35 9.59
CA ILE A 126 -18.14 4.48 10.84
C ILE A 126 -18.98 3.87 11.95
N GLY A 127 -18.50 2.74 12.50
CA GLY A 127 -19.27 1.93 13.44
C GLY A 127 -20.60 1.49 12.82
N ASN A 128 -21.71 1.91 13.43
CA ASN A 128 -23.07 1.58 12.95
C ASN A 128 -23.70 2.68 12.09
N ILE A 129 -22.96 3.71 11.70
CA ILE A 129 -23.48 4.87 10.95
C ILE A 129 -22.95 4.82 9.51
N ILE A 130 -23.88 4.77 8.57
CA ILE A 130 -23.67 4.89 7.13
C ILE A 130 -23.80 6.37 6.78
N THR A 131 -22.81 6.94 6.10
CA THR A 131 -22.89 8.27 5.48
C THR A 131 -23.03 8.10 3.97
N THR A 132 -23.98 8.81 3.37
CA THR A 132 -24.29 8.73 1.93
C THR A 132 -24.13 10.07 1.25
N ILE A 133 -23.99 10.08 -0.08
CA ILE A 133 -24.20 11.26 -0.94
C ILE A 133 -25.40 10.96 -1.85
N GLU A 134 -26.42 11.82 -1.80
CA GLU A 134 -27.71 11.58 -2.44
C GLU A 134 -28.16 12.80 -3.24
N GLY A 135 -28.44 12.61 -4.52
CA GLY A 135 -29.07 13.62 -5.38
C GLY A 135 -30.58 13.71 -5.12
N ASN A 136 -31.17 14.87 -5.39
CA ASN A 136 -32.57 15.16 -5.10
C ASN A 136 -33.03 14.89 -3.65
N SER A 137 -32.10 14.90 -2.70
CA SER A 137 -32.41 14.68 -1.30
C SER A 137 -32.69 16.05 -0.67
N GLY A 138 -33.97 16.36 -0.49
CA GLY A 138 -34.44 17.73 -0.19
C GLY A 138 -34.14 18.72 -1.32
N SER A 139 -34.36 18.31 -2.57
CA SER A 139 -34.07 19.12 -3.78
C SER A 139 -32.61 19.57 -3.90
N SER A 140 -31.67 18.80 -3.35
CA SER A 140 -30.23 19.07 -3.44
C SER A 140 -29.41 17.78 -3.47
N VAL A 141 -28.13 17.88 -3.83
CA VAL A 141 -27.15 16.85 -3.47
C VAL A 141 -26.71 17.10 -2.04
N ARG A 142 -26.99 16.16 -1.13
CA ARG A 142 -26.60 16.30 0.28
C ARG A 142 -26.00 15.02 0.85
N ARG A 143 -25.30 15.19 1.96
CA ARG A 143 -24.90 14.07 2.82
C ARG A 143 -26.01 13.74 3.80
N ASN A 144 -26.37 12.46 3.88
CA ASN A 144 -27.28 11.95 4.90
C ASN A 144 -26.59 10.88 5.74
N THR A 145 -27.17 10.57 6.89
CA THR A 145 -26.69 9.50 7.76
C THR A 145 -27.83 8.54 8.13
N TYR A 146 -27.50 7.26 8.17
CA TYR A 146 -28.44 6.19 8.53
C TYR A 146 -27.75 5.17 9.42
N SER A 147 -28.50 4.59 10.36
CA SER A 147 -28.01 3.41 11.07
C SER A 147 -27.98 2.19 10.14
N VAL A 148 -26.99 1.32 10.29
CA VAL A 148 -27.03 -0.03 9.68
C VAL A 148 -28.32 -0.73 10.14
N GLY A 149 -29.01 -1.40 9.21
CA GLY A 149 -30.30 -2.03 9.48
C GLY A 149 -31.48 -1.05 9.60
N ASN A 150 -31.31 0.24 9.25
CA ASN A 150 -32.44 1.17 9.16
C ASN A 150 -33.52 0.56 8.26
N GLY A 151 -34.75 0.50 8.75
CA GLY A 151 -35.82 -0.22 8.08
C GLY A 151 -36.31 0.37 6.77
N TYR A 152 -35.93 1.61 6.42
CA TYR A 152 -36.18 2.19 5.10
C TYR A 152 -35.14 1.80 4.06
N ILE A 153 -34.00 1.22 4.45
CA ILE A 153 -33.01 0.71 3.51
C ILE A 153 -33.61 -0.50 2.82
N ARG A 154 -33.74 -0.45 1.50
CA ARG A 154 -34.18 -1.61 0.72
C ARG A 154 -33.04 -2.60 0.49
N GLY A 155 -31.85 -2.07 0.22
CA GLY A 155 -30.69 -2.89 -0.07
C GLY A 155 -29.59 -2.10 -0.76
N PHE A 156 -28.57 -2.82 -1.18
CA PHE A 156 -27.34 -2.27 -1.72
C PHE A 156 -27.02 -2.91 -3.08
N ALA A 157 -26.42 -2.15 -3.99
CA ALA A 157 -25.68 -2.71 -5.11
C ALA A 157 -24.18 -2.55 -4.81
N ARG A 158 -23.40 -3.62 -5.04
CA ARG A 158 -21.96 -3.65 -4.84
C ARG A 158 -21.23 -3.76 -6.19
N PRO A 159 -20.87 -2.64 -6.82
CA PRO A 159 -20.24 -2.66 -8.13
C PRO A 159 -18.88 -3.34 -8.02
N SER A 160 -18.51 -4.12 -9.05
CA SER A 160 -17.17 -4.70 -9.16
C SER A 160 -16.18 -3.63 -9.64
N TYR A 161 -15.97 -2.61 -8.81
CA TYR A 161 -14.96 -1.60 -9.07
C TYR A 161 -13.63 -2.28 -9.34
N SER A 162 -12.91 -1.84 -10.37
CA SER A 162 -11.51 -2.18 -10.47
C SER A 162 -10.85 -1.68 -9.20
N GLY A 163 -10.17 -2.58 -8.48
CA GLY A 163 -9.56 -2.26 -7.21
C GLY A 163 -8.85 -0.91 -7.31
N SER A 164 -9.36 0.07 -6.55
CA SER A 164 -8.58 1.25 -6.16
C SER A 164 -7.18 0.75 -5.82
N GLY A 165 -6.14 1.46 -6.27
CA GLY A 165 -4.75 1.10 -6.00
C GLY A 165 -4.57 0.59 -4.57
N SER A 166 -3.77 -0.48 -4.44
CA SER A 166 -3.25 -1.03 -3.20
C SER A 166 -3.79 -0.38 -1.91
N SER A 167 -4.88 -0.90 -1.35
CA SER A 167 -5.31 -0.53 0.00
C SER A 167 -4.37 -1.16 1.01
N VAL A 168 -3.28 -0.44 1.30
CA VAL A 168 -2.28 -0.81 2.28
C VAL A 168 -2.80 -0.53 3.68
N TYR A 169 -2.59 -1.46 4.61
CA TYR A 169 -2.89 -1.22 6.01
C TYR A 169 -2.02 -0.11 6.62
N ASN A 170 -2.68 0.91 7.18
CA ASN A 170 -2.05 2.13 7.71
C ASN A 170 -2.54 2.51 9.13
N SER A 171 -3.25 1.62 9.84
CA SER A 171 -3.88 1.94 11.13
C SER A 171 -2.98 1.71 12.36
N GLY A 172 -1.66 1.73 12.18
CA GLY A 172 -0.66 1.56 13.23
C GLY A 172 -0.54 0.13 13.75
N SER A 173 0.09 -0.04 14.90
CA SER A 173 0.29 -1.35 15.53
C SER A 173 -1.01 -1.92 16.12
N LEU A 174 -1.06 -3.25 16.29
CA LEU A 174 -2.05 -3.91 17.16
C LEU A 174 -1.45 -4.11 18.56
N VAL A 175 -2.32 -4.10 19.57
CA VAL A 175 -1.96 -4.43 20.96
C VAL A 175 -2.83 -5.55 21.50
N ASN A 176 -2.27 -6.46 22.29
CA ASN A 176 -3.05 -7.44 23.02
C ASN A 176 -2.32 -7.85 24.29
N ALA A 177 -2.97 -7.71 25.45
CA ALA A 177 -2.43 -8.08 26.76
C ALA A 177 -1.02 -7.49 27.04
N GLY A 178 -0.75 -6.27 26.57
CA GLY A 178 0.53 -5.58 26.74
C GLY A 178 1.57 -5.85 25.65
N TYR A 179 1.36 -6.84 24.77
CA TYR A 179 2.22 -7.10 23.63
C TYR A 179 1.80 -6.27 22.41
N THR A 180 2.74 -6.00 21.50
CA THR A 180 2.54 -5.14 20.33
C THR A 180 2.96 -5.83 19.03
N LEU A 181 2.07 -5.86 18.04
CA LEU A 181 2.40 -6.25 16.67
C LEU A 181 2.58 -4.99 15.82
N THR A 182 3.77 -4.81 15.26
CA THR A 182 4.08 -3.64 14.45
C THR A 182 3.26 -3.62 13.15
N GLN A 183 2.94 -2.41 12.66
CA GLN A 183 2.30 -2.22 11.35
C GLN A 183 3.03 -2.91 10.20
N ASN A 184 4.37 -2.94 10.23
CA ASN A 184 5.16 -3.60 9.20
C ASN A 184 4.95 -5.12 9.18
N ASN A 185 4.89 -5.75 10.35
CA ASN A 185 4.60 -7.17 10.43
C ASN A 185 3.15 -7.47 10.03
N ILE A 186 2.19 -6.60 10.37
CA ILE A 186 0.79 -6.72 9.90
C ILE A 186 0.74 -6.70 8.37
N ARG A 187 1.45 -5.76 7.74
CA ARG A 187 1.55 -5.68 6.27
C ARG A 187 2.14 -6.95 5.68
N LEU A 188 3.21 -7.51 6.27
CA LEU A 188 3.76 -8.79 5.80
C LEU A 188 2.75 -9.94 5.91
N VAL A 189 1.98 -10.00 7.00
CA VAL A 189 0.90 -10.99 7.13
C VAL A 189 -0.14 -10.81 6.03
N ILE A 190 -0.61 -9.59 5.79
CA ILE A 190 -1.58 -9.28 4.72
C ILE A 190 -1.05 -9.76 3.37
N GLU A 191 0.17 -9.36 3.01
CA GLU A 191 0.76 -9.68 1.71
C GLU A 191 0.79 -11.18 1.42
N HIS A 192 1.17 -12.00 2.39
CA HIS A 192 1.31 -13.44 2.17
C HIS A 192 0.02 -14.21 2.41
N ALA A 193 -0.86 -13.74 3.29
CA ALA A 193 -2.16 -14.38 3.53
C ALA A 193 -3.08 -14.26 2.31
N LEU A 194 -3.08 -13.10 1.63
CA LEU A 194 -3.90 -12.86 0.44
C LEU A 194 -3.57 -13.81 -0.72
N LYS A 195 -2.31 -14.24 -0.86
CA LYS A 195 -1.87 -15.20 -1.89
C LYS A 195 -2.58 -16.54 -1.81
N TYR A 196 -3.04 -16.91 -0.62
CA TYR A 196 -3.71 -18.18 -0.35
C TYR A 196 -5.16 -17.99 0.10
N ASN A 197 -5.74 -16.79 -0.09
CA ASN A 197 -7.09 -16.47 0.36
C ASN A 197 -7.32 -16.83 1.86
N ILE A 198 -6.32 -16.58 2.69
CA ILE A 198 -6.41 -16.74 4.14
C ILE A 198 -6.66 -15.37 4.75
N LYS A 199 -7.58 -15.28 5.71
CA LYS A 199 -7.92 -14.02 6.37
C LYS A 199 -6.75 -13.55 7.26
N PRO A 200 -6.13 -12.38 7.01
CA PRO A 200 -4.91 -11.98 7.73
C PRO A 200 -5.12 -11.82 9.24
N SER A 201 -6.27 -11.32 9.69
CA SER A 201 -6.59 -11.18 11.12
C SER A 201 -6.59 -12.52 11.87
N PHE A 202 -6.98 -13.62 11.22
CA PHE A 202 -7.00 -14.95 11.82
C PHE A 202 -5.58 -15.47 12.06
N LEU A 203 -4.67 -15.25 11.11
CA LEU A 203 -3.25 -15.56 11.28
C LEU A 203 -2.61 -14.75 12.40
N ILE A 204 -2.97 -13.47 12.52
CA ILE A 204 -2.48 -12.60 13.59
C ILE A 204 -2.89 -13.15 14.97
N ALA A 205 -4.16 -13.57 15.13
CA ALA A 205 -4.63 -14.18 16.36
C ALA A 205 -3.95 -15.51 16.65
N GLN A 206 -3.74 -16.35 15.63
CA GLN A 206 -3.04 -17.62 15.75
C GLN A 206 -1.59 -17.41 16.23
N MET A 207 -0.82 -16.56 15.57
CA MET A 207 0.57 -16.28 15.92
C MET A 207 0.72 -15.60 17.30
N PHE A 208 -0.32 -14.91 17.76
CA PHE A 208 -0.33 -14.40 19.14
C PHE A 208 -0.33 -15.55 20.16
N ILE A 209 -1.15 -16.58 19.95
CA ILE A 209 -1.23 -17.74 20.86
C ILE A 209 0.09 -18.51 20.88
N GLU A 210 0.72 -18.65 19.73
CA GLU A 210 1.94 -19.45 19.60
C GLU A 210 3.15 -18.79 20.28
N SER A 211 3.28 -17.47 20.21
CA SER A 211 4.52 -16.80 20.62
C SER A 211 4.39 -15.34 21.04
N HIS A 212 3.16 -14.84 21.24
CA HIS A 212 2.89 -13.41 21.46
C HIS A 212 3.56 -12.54 20.39
N TRP A 213 3.49 -12.98 19.13
CA TRP A 213 4.17 -12.36 17.99
C TRP A 213 5.70 -12.30 18.13
N GLY A 214 6.27 -13.40 18.65
CA GLY A 214 7.71 -13.57 18.83
C GLY A 214 8.33 -12.69 19.91
N ASP A 215 7.55 -12.31 20.94
CA ASP A 215 8.10 -11.51 22.05
C ASP A 215 9.24 -12.28 22.74
N PRO A 216 10.43 -11.66 22.92
CA PRO A 216 11.61 -12.35 23.43
C PRO A 216 11.48 -12.86 24.86
N ASN A 217 10.54 -12.32 25.65
CA ASN A 217 10.28 -12.80 27.00
C ASN A 217 9.36 -14.02 27.04
N THR A 218 8.69 -14.33 25.93
CA THR A 218 7.73 -15.44 25.83
C THR A 218 8.20 -16.55 24.91
N SER A 219 8.95 -16.22 23.85
CA SER A 219 9.36 -17.19 22.83
C SER A 219 10.77 -16.93 22.34
N THR A 220 11.70 -17.78 22.79
CA THR A 220 13.06 -17.82 22.23
C THR A 220 13.03 -18.18 20.75
N VAL A 221 12.18 -19.12 20.34
CA VAL A 221 12.04 -19.53 18.92
C VAL A 221 11.50 -18.38 18.08
N GLY A 222 10.50 -17.66 18.56
CA GLY A 222 9.93 -16.53 17.83
C GLY A 222 10.92 -15.36 17.67
N SER A 223 11.70 -15.06 18.71
CA SER A 223 12.63 -13.92 18.74
C SER A 223 14.00 -14.20 18.13
N VAL A 224 14.54 -15.41 18.31
CA VAL A 224 15.88 -15.80 17.80
C VAL A 224 15.79 -16.39 16.40
N ASP A 225 14.73 -17.15 16.10
CA ASP A 225 14.61 -17.90 14.84
C ASP A 225 13.65 -17.29 13.82
N ASN A 226 13.06 -16.12 14.13
CA ASN A 226 11.97 -15.51 13.36
C ASN A 226 10.82 -16.49 13.11
N ASN A 227 10.57 -17.40 14.04
CA ASN A 227 9.69 -18.53 13.82
C ASN A 227 8.55 -18.51 14.83
N TRP A 228 7.53 -17.69 14.54
CA TRP A 228 6.46 -17.39 15.49
C TRP A 228 5.46 -18.54 15.70
N SER A 229 5.56 -19.62 14.93
CA SER A 229 4.68 -20.79 15.03
C SER A 229 5.42 -22.11 15.28
N GLY A 230 6.72 -22.06 15.61
CA GLY A 230 7.48 -23.26 15.97
C GLY A 230 7.66 -24.28 14.85
N VAL A 231 7.82 -23.83 13.59
CA VAL A 231 8.11 -24.72 12.44
C VAL A 231 9.37 -25.53 12.72
N SER A 232 9.26 -26.86 12.69
CA SER A 232 10.32 -27.80 13.06
C SER A 232 11.02 -28.39 11.84
N GLU A 233 12.30 -28.75 11.97
CA GLU A 233 13.00 -29.59 10.99
C GLU A 233 12.51 -31.04 11.04
N PRO A 234 12.47 -31.74 9.89
CA PRO A 234 12.74 -31.24 8.54
C PRO A 234 11.54 -30.44 7.99
N PHE A 235 11.83 -29.29 7.38
CA PHE A 235 10.86 -28.49 6.65
C PHE A 235 11.39 -28.22 5.24
N THR A 236 10.51 -28.35 4.24
CA THR A 236 10.83 -28.02 2.85
C THR A 236 9.69 -27.19 2.27
N ALA A 237 10.06 -26.23 1.43
CA ALA A 237 9.13 -25.37 0.73
C ALA A 237 9.49 -25.29 -0.76
N PRO A 238 8.52 -25.05 -1.66
CA PRO A 238 8.78 -24.83 -3.07
C PRO A 238 9.77 -23.69 -3.32
N SER A 239 10.71 -23.88 -4.24
CA SER A 239 11.78 -22.92 -4.51
C SER A 239 11.26 -21.57 -5.03
N ASP A 240 10.10 -21.53 -5.67
CA ASP A 240 9.46 -20.31 -6.17
C ASP A 240 9.04 -19.34 -5.06
N LEU A 241 8.95 -19.80 -3.80
CA LEU A 241 8.69 -18.92 -2.67
C LEU A 241 9.93 -18.11 -2.27
N GLY A 242 11.14 -18.52 -2.70
CA GLY A 242 12.39 -17.84 -2.38
C GLY A 242 12.56 -17.63 -0.87
N ILE A 243 12.34 -18.69 -0.09
CA ILE A 243 12.45 -18.67 1.37
C ILE A 243 13.90 -19.00 1.74
N ASN A 244 14.56 -18.07 2.42
CA ASN A 244 15.87 -18.31 3.00
C ASN A 244 15.73 -18.79 4.44
N MET A 245 16.30 -19.95 4.73
CA MET A 245 16.20 -20.59 6.04
C MET A 245 17.40 -21.50 6.32
N ARG A 246 17.68 -21.72 7.59
CA ARG A 246 18.72 -22.63 8.11
C ARG A 246 18.26 -23.30 9.38
N ARG A 247 19.10 -24.16 9.97
CA ARG A 247 18.86 -24.74 11.28
C ARG A 247 18.84 -23.66 12.36
N GLY A 248 17.79 -23.69 13.19
CA GLY A 248 17.59 -22.80 14.34
C GLY A 248 17.89 -23.46 15.68
N THR A 249 17.22 -22.97 16.72
CA THR A 249 17.38 -23.45 18.09
C THR A 249 16.93 -24.91 18.25
N ALA A 250 17.49 -25.60 19.26
CA ALA A 250 17.10 -26.97 19.58
C ALA A 250 15.68 -27.02 20.14
N ARG A 251 14.91 -28.04 19.75
CA ARG A 251 13.62 -28.34 20.36
C ARG A 251 13.78 -28.83 21.80
N PRO A 252 12.73 -28.78 22.63
CA PRO A 252 12.76 -29.36 23.97
C PRO A 252 13.33 -30.79 23.96
N VAL A 253 14.11 -31.13 24.99
CA VAL A 253 14.87 -32.39 25.06
C VAL A 253 13.98 -33.63 24.85
N GLY A 254 12.71 -33.58 25.29
CA GLY A 254 11.75 -34.67 25.12
C GLY A 254 11.17 -34.82 23.71
N GLU A 255 11.29 -33.81 22.85
CA GLU A 255 10.80 -33.83 21.46
C GLU A 255 11.89 -34.23 20.47
N GLY A 256 13.13 -33.83 20.74
CA GLY A 256 14.27 -34.03 19.84
C GLY A 256 14.21 -33.19 18.57
N GLY A 257 15.37 -32.94 17.95
CA GLY A 257 15.49 -32.16 16.71
C GLY A 257 15.64 -30.65 16.93
N TYR A 258 15.41 -29.89 15.85
CA TYR A 258 15.65 -28.44 15.79
C TYR A 258 14.45 -27.72 15.18
N TYR A 259 14.28 -26.45 15.54
CA TYR A 259 13.41 -25.53 14.82
C TYR A 259 14.09 -25.00 13.56
N VAL A 260 13.28 -24.49 12.64
CA VAL A 260 13.77 -23.74 11.48
C VAL A 260 14.06 -22.30 11.90
N HIS A 261 15.22 -21.78 11.49
CA HIS A 261 15.55 -20.36 11.52
C HIS A 261 15.24 -19.75 10.15
N PHE A 262 14.33 -18.79 10.11
CA PHE A 262 14.08 -17.99 8.90
C PHE A 262 15.00 -16.78 8.90
N GLU A 263 15.68 -16.51 7.79
CA GLU A 263 16.62 -15.39 7.69
C GLU A 263 15.91 -14.04 7.82
N THR A 264 14.62 -13.96 7.50
CA THR A 264 13.79 -12.76 7.72
C THR A 264 12.39 -13.12 8.20
N MET A 265 11.70 -12.16 8.84
CA MET A 265 10.26 -12.30 9.13
C MET A 265 9.43 -12.50 7.85
N ASN A 266 9.86 -11.90 6.73
CA ASN A 266 9.22 -12.10 5.43
C ASN A 266 9.35 -13.56 4.95
N ASP A 267 10.51 -14.20 5.17
CA ASP A 267 10.72 -15.62 4.88
C ASP A 267 9.84 -16.52 5.74
N TYR A 268 9.68 -16.20 7.02
CA TYR A 268 8.73 -16.88 7.89
C TYR A 268 7.29 -16.74 7.41
N PHE A 269 6.81 -15.54 7.08
CA PHE A 269 5.42 -15.35 6.64
C PHE A 269 5.12 -16.07 5.32
N LYS A 270 6.07 -16.09 4.37
CA LYS A 270 5.97 -16.94 3.16
C LYS A 270 5.83 -18.41 3.52
N ALA A 271 6.69 -18.91 4.42
CA ALA A 271 6.70 -20.32 4.83
C ALA A 271 5.41 -20.71 5.55
N TYR A 272 4.98 -19.90 6.51
CA TYR A 272 3.85 -20.21 7.36
C TYR A 272 2.51 -20.16 6.61
N THR A 273 2.32 -19.16 5.74
CA THR A 273 1.14 -19.11 4.87
C THR A 273 1.13 -20.25 3.85
N PHE A 274 2.29 -20.67 3.35
CA PHE A 274 2.40 -21.90 2.55
C PHE A 274 2.00 -23.13 3.35
N ILE A 275 2.48 -23.33 4.58
CA ILE A 275 2.10 -24.48 5.44
C ILE A 275 0.57 -24.58 5.59
N LEU A 276 -0.11 -23.44 5.75
CA LEU A 276 -1.57 -23.39 5.92
C LEU A 276 -2.36 -23.48 4.61
N SER A 277 -1.69 -23.36 3.46
CA SER A 277 -2.33 -23.37 2.15
C SER A 277 -2.76 -24.76 1.69
N LYS A 278 -3.75 -24.81 0.81
CA LYS A 278 -4.12 -26.00 0.04
C LYS A 278 -2.98 -26.50 -0.84
N ARG A 279 -2.07 -25.60 -1.26
CA ARG A 279 -0.86 -25.97 -2.01
C ARG A 279 0.05 -26.90 -1.22
N ASN A 280 0.12 -26.73 0.11
CA ASN A 280 0.81 -27.66 0.99
C ASN A 280 -0.07 -28.87 1.34
N GLY A 281 -1.36 -28.66 1.57
CA GLY A 281 -2.35 -29.73 1.74
C GLY A 281 -2.49 -30.29 3.17
N LEU A 282 -1.82 -29.69 4.15
CA LEU A 282 -1.96 -30.10 5.56
C LEU A 282 -3.26 -29.62 6.20
N TYR A 283 -3.69 -28.39 5.89
CA TYR A 283 -4.80 -27.72 6.58
C TYR A 283 -5.89 -27.25 5.61
N ASN A 284 -7.11 -27.04 6.14
CA ASN A 284 -8.30 -26.66 5.36
C ASN A 284 -8.82 -25.28 5.78
N VAL A 285 -7.98 -24.25 5.66
CA VAL A 285 -8.26 -22.90 6.17
C VAL A 285 -8.45 -21.82 5.10
N GLU A 286 -8.09 -22.08 3.84
CA GLU A 286 -8.30 -21.11 2.75
C GLU A 286 -9.79 -20.84 2.51
N GLY A 287 -10.14 -19.56 2.34
CA GLY A 287 -11.49 -19.08 2.06
C GLY A 287 -12.44 -19.09 3.26
N LYS A 288 -11.98 -19.45 4.46
CA LYS A 288 -12.81 -19.38 5.67
C LYS A 288 -13.01 -17.92 6.08
N THR A 289 -14.27 -17.54 6.30
CA THR A 289 -14.67 -16.17 6.64
C THR A 289 -14.97 -15.96 8.13
N MET A 290 -15.11 -17.05 8.90
CA MET A 290 -15.36 -17.05 10.34
C MET A 290 -14.19 -17.69 11.09
N ILE A 291 -13.80 -17.14 12.25
CA ILE A 291 -12.64 -17.61 13.03
C ILE A 291 -12.85 -19.04 13.54
N GLU A 292 -14.10 -19.42 13.82
CA GLU A 292 -14.48 -20.78 14.21
C GLU A 292 -14.17 -21.79 13.10
N GLU A 293 -14.50 -21.46 11.86
CA GLU A 293 -14.30 -22.33 10.70
C GLU A 293 -12.83 -22.39 10.29
N PHE A 294 -12.11 -21.28 10.45
CA PHE A 294 -10.65 -21.26 10.35
C PHE A 294 -10.03 -22.18 11.41
N CYS A 295 -10.41 -22.03 12.68
CA CYS A 295 -9.94 -22.85 13.78
C CYS A 295 -10.23 -24.33 13.54
N LYS A 296 -11.44 -24.67 13.09
CA LYS A 296 -11.82 -26.05 12.79
C LYS A 296 -10.97 -26.63 11.65
N GLY A 297 -10.70 -25.82 10.62
CA GLY A 297 -9.88 -26.18 9.46
C GLY A 297 -8.40 -26.47 9.78
N LEU A 298 -7.91 -26.10 10.98
CA LEU A 298 -6.59 -26.47 11.47
C LEU A 298 -6.52 -27.91 12.03
N PHE A 299 -7.67 -28.60 12.15
CA PHE A 299 -7.77 -29.92 12.77
C PHE A 299 -8.47 -30.92 11.85
N ARG A 300 -8.28 -32.22 12.11
CA ARG A 300 -8.91 -33.30 11.34
C ARG A 300 -10.43 -33.20 11.33
N VAL A 301 -11.02 -32.71 12.42
CA VAL A 301 -12.47 -32.46 12.54
C VAL A 301 -12.99 -31.41 11.53
N GLY A 302 -12.13 -30.55 10.98
CA GLY A 302 -12.43 -29.61 9.90
C GLY A 302 -11.85 -29.99 8.54
N GLY A 303 -11.33 -31.21 8.40
CA GLY A 303 -10.79 -31.73 7.14
C GLY A 303 -9.29 -31.46 6.92
N ALA A 304 -8.53 -31.11 7.97
CA ALA A 304 -7.08 -31.13 7.89
C ALA A 304 -6.54 -32.57 7.84
N SER A 305 -5.37 -32.75 7.24
CA SER A 305 -4.64 -34.04 7.22
C SER A 305 -4.03 -34.38 8.58
N SER A 306 -3.73 -33.36 9.39
CA SER A 306 -3.23 -33.49 10.76
C SER A 306 -3.84 -32.45 11.69
N ASP A 307 -3.81 -32.73 12.98
CA ASP A 307 -4.17 -31.76 14.00
C ASP A 307 -3.01 -30.79 14.22
N TYR A 308 -3.31 -29.49 14.14
CA TYR A 308 -2.32 -28.42 14.29
C TYR A 308 -1.67 -28.40 15.68
N ALA A 309 -2.46 -28.63 16.74
CA ALA A 309 -1.97 -28.64 18.12
C ALA A 309 -2.23 -29.99 18.79
N ALA A 310 -1.22 -30.49 19.53
CA ALA A 310 -1.31 -31.74 20.28
C ALA A 310 -2.37 -31.72 21.40
N THR A 311 -2.73 -30.52 21.89
CA THR A 311 -3.82 -30.33 22.87
C THR A 311 -5.20 -30.62 22.29
N GLY A 312 -5.34 -30.72 20.96
CA GLY A 312 -6.58 -31.03 20.27
C GLY A 312 -7.47 -29.81 20.01
N TYR A 313 -8.48 -30.02 19.16
CA TYR A 313 -9.35 -28.98 18.63
C TYR A 313 -10.05 -28.14 19.70
N ASP A 314 -10.72 -28.77 20.67
CA ASP A 314 -11.53 -28.04 21.66
C ASP A 314 -10.66 -27.13 22.55
N ASN A 315 -9.49 -27.62 22.96
CA ASN A 315 -8.55 -26.84 23.76
C ASN A 315 -8.00 -25.65 22.97
N TYR A 316 -7.60 -25.87 21.71
CA TYR A 316 -7.08 -24.80 20.87
C TYR A 316 -8.15 -23.76 20.52
N ARG A 317 -9.37 -24.21 20.23
CA ARG A 317 -10.53 -23.34 19.99
C ARG A 317 -10.82 -22.43 21.19
N ASN A 318 -10.73 -22.98 22.39
CA ASN A 318 -10.93 -22.23 23.65
C ASN A 318 -9.81 -21.22 23.95
N LEU A 319 -8.68 -21.28 23.23
CA LEU A 319 -7.65 -20.24 23.25
C LEU A 319 -7.85 -19.23 22.12
N LEU A 320 -8.13 -19.71 20.90
CA LEU A 320 -8.13 -18.88 19.70
C LEU A 320 -9.30 -17.91 19.63
N ILE A 321 -10.52 -18.37 19.89
CA ILE A 321 -11.69 -17.49 19.78
C ILE A 321 -11.64 -16.36 20.82
N PRO A 322 -11.36 -16.63 22.11
CA PRO A 322 -11.23 -15.55 23.09
C PRO A 322 -10.08 -14.58 22.77
N THR A 323 -8.96 -15.08 22.26
CA THR A 323 -7.83 -14.24 21.83
C THR A 323 -8.20 -13.33 20.68
N TYR A 324 -8.89 -13.85 19.66
CA TYR A 324 -9.38 -13.07 18.52
C TYR A 324 -10.38 -11.99 18.98
N ASN A 325 -11.33 -12.34 19.85
CA ASN A 325 -12.29 -11.37 20.41
C ASN A 325 -11.60 -10.30 21.28
N ALA A 326 -10.55 -10.67 22.02
CA ALA A 326 -9.77 -9.72 22.80
C ALA A 326 -8.97 -8.76 21.92
N LEU A 327 -8.47 -9.23 20.77
CA LEU A 327 -7.83 -8.41 19.75
C LEU A 327 -8.80 -7.41 19.14
N GLU A 328 -10.01 -7.84 18.74
CA GLU A 328 -11.05 -6.93 18.23
C GLU A 328 -11.40 -5.85 19.26
N LYS A 329 -11.60 -6.26 20.53
CA LYS A 329 -11.94 -5.32 21.61
C LYS A 329 -10.85 -4.30 21.91
N GLN A 330 -9.57 -4.71 21.89
CA GLN A 330 -8.44 -3.82 22.18
C GLN A 330 -8.01 -2.98 20.98
N ASN A 331 -8.45 -3.34 19.76
CA ASN A 331 -8.08 -2.67 18.52
C ASN A 331 -9.30 -2.36 17.64
N PRO A 332 -10.26 -1.53 18.12
CA PRO A 332 -11.51 -1.29 17.40
C PRO A 332 -11.28 -0.85 15.95
N GLY A 333 -11.89 -1.55 14.98
CA GLY A 333 -11.82 -1.21 13.55
C GLY A 333 -10.53 -1.65 12.84
N LYS A 334 -9.50 -2.11 13.57
CA LYS A 334 -8.20 -2.44 12.96
C LYS A 334 -8.20 -3.82 12.31
N LEU A 335 -8.91 -4.80 12.85
CA LEU A 335 -8.98 -6.14 12.24
C LEU A 335 -9.80 -6.11 10.94
N GLU A 336 -10.85 -5.29 10.91
CA GLU A 336 -11.64 -5.01 9.71
C GLU A 336 -10.79 -4.28 8.65
N ALA A 337 -9.98 -3.31 9.06
CA ALA A 337 -9.04 -2.63 8.16
C ALA A 337 -7.97 -3.58 7.60
N ILE A 338 -7.47 -4.51 8.42
CA ILE A 338 -6.52 -5.55 8.01
C ILE A 338 -7.16 -6.47 6.96
N ASP A 339 -8.37 -6.97 7.22
CA ASP A 339 -9.04 -7.93 6.33
C ASP A 339 -9.63 -7.30 5.07
N SER A 340 -9.75 -5.98 5.03
CA SER A 340 -10.14 -5.21 3.84
C SER A 340 -8.94 -4.67 3.05
N SER A 341 -7.72 -4.87 3.55
CA SER A 341 -6.50 -4.49 2.83
C SER A 341 -6.28 -5.42 1.64
N THR A 342 -5.87 -4.85 0.51
CA THR A 342 -5.70 -5.57 -0.76
C THR A 342 -4.24 -5.85 -1.10
N THR A 343 -3.31 -5.28 -0.32
CA THR A 343 -1.90 -5.66 -0.33
C THR A 343 -1.21 -5.25 0.97
N GLY A 344 -0.13 -5.94 1.31
CA GLY A 344 0.83 -5.48 2.33
C GLY A 344 2.00 -4.68 1.75
N ILE A 345 2.11 -4.62 0.43
CA ILE A 345 3.18 -3.89 -0.26
C ILE A 345 2.89 -2.40 -0.18
N VAL A 346 3.77 -1.68 0.50
CA VAL A 346 3.83 -0.22 0.38
C VAL A 346 4.45 0.08 -0.97
N ASP A 347 3.61 0.42 -1.95
CA ASP A 347 4.12 1.05 -3.17
C ASP A 347 4.73 2.41 -2.77
N PRO A 348 6.02 2.67 -3.06
CA PRO A 348 6.62 3.97 -2.80
C PRO A 348 5.88 5.14 -3.44
N GLU A 349 5.02 4.91 -4.44
CA GLU A 349 4.16 5.96 -5.03
C GLU A 349 2.87 6.26 -4.23
N ILE A 350 2.41 5.36 -3.34
CA ILE A 350 1.06 5.43 -2.74
C ILE A 350 1.02 6.09 -1.34
N ASN A 351 2.16 6.23 -0.65
CA ASN A 351 2.22 6.89 0.66
C ASN A 351 2.81 8.30 0.58
N ASN A 352 2.19 9.16 -0.21
CA ASN A 352 2.57 10.57 -0.25
C ASN A 352 1.96 11.31 0.97
N PRO A 353 2.75 11.85 1.93
CA PRO A 353 2.25 12.54 3.12
C PRO A 353 1.69 13.95 2.82
N GLY A 354 0.96 14.12 1.71
CA GLY A 354 0.28 15.35 1.33
C GLY A 354 1.14 16.36 0.55
N THR A 355 2.18 15.91 -0.15
CA THR A 355 2.97 16.74 -1.08
C THR A 355 2.81 16.17 -2.47
N ASN A 356 2.12 16.79 -3.44
CA ASN A 356 1.94 16.26 -4.81
C ASN A 356 3.26 16.13 -5.64
N GLU A 357 4.38 15.85 -5.01
CA GLU A 357 5.71 15.68 -5.57
C GLU A 357 5.95 14.21 -5.89
N SER A 358 6.05 13.91 -7.17
CA SER A 358 6.67 12.68 -7.67
C SER A 358 8.18 12.83 -7.58
N PHE A 359 8.87 11.89 -6.93
CA PHE A 359 10.33 11.89 -6.84
C PHE A 359 10.94 10.79 -7.71
N THR A 360 12.13 11.04 -8.25
CA THR A 360 12.89 10.05 -9.01
C THR A 360 13.87 9.32 -8.10
N ARG A 361 13.86 7.99 -8.14
CA ARG A 361 14.85 7.16 -7.44
C ARG A 361 16.05 6.92 -8.37
N ILE A 362 17.24 7.29 -7.89
CA ILE A 362 18.48 7.16 -8.64
C ILE A 362 19.27 6.01 -8.03
N ASN A 363 19.72 5.07 -8.87
CA ASN A 363 20.50 3.92 -8.41
C ASN A 363 21.89 4.39 -7.96
N GLU A 364 22.26 4.05 -6.74
CA GLU A 364 23.56 4.33 -6.13
C GLU A 364 23.75 3.33 -5.00
N ILE A 365 24.81 2.53 -5.05
CA ILE A 365 25.11 1.55 -4.00
C ILE A 365 26.24 2.09 -3.14
N GLY A 366 26.06 2.05 -1.82
CA GLY A 366 27.08 2.45 -0.88
C GLY A 366 26.76 2.05 0.56
N THR A 367 27.71 2.31 1.45
CA THR A 367 27.54 2.14 2.90
C THR A 367 27.58 3.51 3.56
N PHE A 368 26.54 3.83 4.31
CA PHE A 368 26.43 5.09 5.04
C PHE A 368 26.69 4.90 6.53
N TYR A 369 27.46 5.84 7.10
CA TYR A 369 27.84 5.90 8.51
C TYR A 369 27.32 7.21 9.11
N PRO A 370 26.17 7.17 9.82
CA PRO A 370 25.63 8.33 10.51
C PRO A 370 26.63 8.91 11.52
N ASN A 371 26.72 10.23 11.60
CA ASN A 371 27.45 10.94 12.67
C ASN A 371 26.52 11.47 13.76
N THR A 372 25.21 11.27 13.60
CA THR A 372 24.12 11.72 14.48
C THR A 372 22.98 10.70 14.45
N THR A 373 21.97 10.88 15.31
CA THR A 373 20.77 10.05 15.29
C THR A 373 19.88 10.41 14.11
N LEU A 374 19.55 9.43 13.28
CA LEU A 374 18.74 9.59 12.07
C LEU A 374 17.55 8.65 12.05
N ASN A 375 16.41 9.17 11.61
CA ASN A 375 15.18 8.41 11.48
C ASN A 375 15.18 7.60 10.18
N VAL A 376 14.86 6.31 10.29
CA VAL A 376 14.45 5.47 9.17
C VAL A 376 12.97 5.71 8.92
N ARG A 377 12.62 6.03 7.68
CA ARG A 377 11.25 6.39 7.28
C ARG A 377 10.68 5.49 6.21
N ASP A 378 9.36 5.41 6.15
CA ASP A 378 8.62 4.73 5.08
C ASP A 378 8.45 5.57 3.81
N TYR A 379 8.75 6.87 3.88
CA TYR A 379 8.69 7.81 2.77
C TYR A 379 9.86 8.81 2.85
N PRO A 380 10.45 9.26 1.72
CA PRO A 380 11.56 10.21 1.69
C PRO A 380 11.09 11.65 1.98
N SER A 381 10.49 11.87 3.14
CA SER A 381 10.12 13.20 3.66
C SER A 381 10.28 13.21 5.17
N THR A 382 10.57 14.38 5.73
CA THR A 382 10.55 14.61 7.18
C THR A 382 9.19 14.36 7.82
N LYS A 383 8.11 14.35 7.01
CA LYS A 383 6.74 13.98 7.39
C LYS A 383 6.45 12.47 7.31
N GLY A 384 7.34 11.67 6.71
CA GLY A 384 7.18 10.21 6.64
C GLY A 384 7.22 9.57 8.03
N ASN A 385 6.57 8.42 8.21
CA ASN A 385 6.51 7.78 9.53
C ASN A 385 7.91 7.30 9.94
N ILE A 386 8.27 7.54 11.21
CA ILE A 386 9.52 7.05 11.79
C ILE A 386 9.33 5.58 12.15
N LEU A 387 10.14 4.71 11.55
CA LEU A 387 10.05 3.25 11.70
C LEU A 387 11.17 2.66 12.55
N ALA A 388 12.33 3.30 12.55
CA ALA A 388 13.52 2.93 13.31
C ALA A 388 14.48 4.13 13.36
N GLN A 389 15.60 3.96 14.05
CA GLN A 389 16.66 4.96 14.08
C GLN A 389 18.01 4.28 13.88
N TYR A 390 18.92 5.00 13.21
CA TYR A 390 20.36 4.75 13.30
C TYR A 390 21.00 5.83 14.17
N THR A 391 22.04 5.47 14.88
CA THR A 391 22.80 6.35 15.79
C THR A 391 24.25 6.48 15.34
N SER A 392 24.98 7.43 15.94
CA SER A 392 26.39 7.64 15.63
C SER A 392 27.20 6.37 15.91
N GLY A 393 27.95 5.91 14.90
CA GLY A 393 28.72 4.65 14.95
C GLY A 393 28.05 3.45 14.28
N ASP A 394 26.75 3.53 13.95
CA ASP A 394 26.07 2.52 13.14
C ASP A 394 26.49 2.61 11.65
N SER A 395 26.07 1.63 10.86
CA SER A 395 26.14 1.72 9.40
C SER A 395 25.03 0.92 8.71
N PHE A 396 24.71 1.29 7.47
CA PHE A 396 23.84 0.49 6.61
C PHE A 396 24.19 0.62 5.13
N VAL A 397 23.86 -0.41 4.37
CA VAL A 397 24.01 -0.45 2.90
C VAL A 397 22.73 0.08 2.27
N TYR A 398 22.87 0.93 1.26
CA TYR A 398 21.79 1.43 0.42
C TYR A 398 22.01 1.06 -1.04
N ASP A 399 20.93 1.04 -1.82
CA ASP A 399 20.92 0.66 -3.23
C ASP A 399 20.46 1.78 -4.17
N SER A 400 19.94 2.86 -3.60
CA SER A 400 19.50 4.03 -4.33
C SER A 400 19.40 5.26 -3.43
N TYR A 401 19.23 6.44 -4.03
CA TYR A 401 18.85 7.64 -3.31
C TYR A 401 17.69 8.37 -3.99
N VAL A 402 17.06 9.25 -3.22
CA VAL A 402 15.95 10.11 -3.64
C VAL A 402 16.22 11.53 -3.17
N ILE A 403 15.97 12.52 -4.03
CA ILE A 403 15.93 13.93 -3.62
C ILE A 403 14.46 14.31 -3.46
N ASN A 404 14.07 14.69 -2.25
CA ASN A 404 12.68 15.07 -1.94
C ASN A 404 12.62 15.85 -0.62
N ASP A 405 11.68 16.79 -0.50
CA ASP A 405 11.44 17.58 0.72
C ASP A 405 12.69 18.36 1.21
N GLY A 406 13.56 18.77 0.28
CA GLY A 406 14.81 19.49 0.57
C GLY A 406 15.96 18.63 1.12
N TYR A 407 15.84 17.30 1.05
CA TYR A 407 16.87 16.36 1.52
C TYR A 407 17.25 15.34 0.44
N VAL A 408 18.46 14.79 0.59
CA VAL A 408 18.89 13.56 -0.09
C VAL A 408 18.68 12.39 0.85
N TRP A 409 17.79 11.48 0.45
CA TRP A 409 17.38 10.29 1.19
C TRP A 409 18.06 9.06 0.61
N LEU A 410 18.83 8.34 1.43
CA LEU A 410 19.37 7.03 1.07
C LEU A 410 18.28 5.97 1.21
N SER A 411 18.17 5.10 0.23
CA SER A 411 17.10 4.13 0.10
C SER A 411 17.63 2.70 0.03
N TYR A 412 17.01 1.81 0.81
CA TYR A 412 17.42 0.41 0.92
C TYR A 412 16.22 -0.51 1.16
N ILE A 413 16.34 -1.79 0.84
CA ILE A 413 15.40 -2.82 1.32
C ILE A 413 15.78 -3.20 2.75
N ALA A 414 14.92 -2.86 3.70
CA ALA A 414 15.13 -3.27 5.09
C ALA A 414 14.90 -4.78 5.26
N TYR A 415 15.31 -5.31 6.41
CA TYR A 415 15.05 -6.71 6.83
C TYR A 415 13.57 -7.12 6.69
N SER A 416 12.66 -6.17 6.84
CA SER A 416 11.22 -6.36 6.58
C SER A 416 10.85 -6.64 5.11
N GLY A 417 11.80 -6.63 4.16
CA GLY A 417 11.55 -6.77 2.71
C GLY A 417 10.97 -5.51 2.05
N LEU A 418 10.71 -4.45 2.81
CA LEU A 418 10.14 -3.19 2.34
C LEU A 418 11.20 -2.10 2.20
N ARG A 419 11.01 -1.20 1.22
CA ARG A 419 11.88 -0.04 0.97
C ARG A 419 11.83 0.95 2.14
N ARG A 420 12.98 1.49 2.54
CA ARG A 420 13.13 2.49 3.60
C ARG A 420 13.99 3.65 3.14
N TYR A 421 13.87 4.78 3.84
CA TYR A 421 14.57 6.02 3.53
C TYR A 421 15.22 6.61 4.78
N VAL A 422 16.46 7.08 4.67
CA VAL A 422 17.17 7.79 5.75
C VAL A 422 17.77 9.06 5.18
N ALA A 423 17.54 10.20 5.83
CA ALA A 423 18.09 11.47 5.37
C ALA A 423 19.61 11.49 5.56
N TRP A 424 20.35 11.59 4.47
CA TRP A 424 21.80 11.73 4.51
C TRP A 424 22.25 13.18 4.64
N ARG A 425 21.65 14.10 3.87
CA ARG A 425 22.01 15.52 3.87
C ARG A 425 20.86 16.41 3.46
N VAL A 426 20.95 17.69 3.78
CA VAL A 426 20.14 18.75 3.13
C VAL A 426 20.61 18.90 1.69
N GLU A 427 19.70 19.13 0.75
CA GLU A 427 20.02 19.40 -0.64
C GLU A 427 20.93 20.65 -0.75
N GLY A 428 22.15 20.48 -1.27
CA GLY A 428 23.15 21.55 -1.33
C GLY A 428 23.73 22.01 0.02
N GLY A 429 23.42 21.31 1.12
CA GLY A 429 23.73 21.76 2.48
C GLY A 429 24.51 20.75 3.33
N GLU A 430 24.29 20.83 4.65
CA GLU A 430 25.00 20.03 5.66
C GLU A 430 24.72 18.52 5.57
N THR A 431 25.70 17.71 5.99
CA THR A 431 25.66 16.24 5.95
C THR A 431 25.51 15.64 7.35
N PHE A 432 24.71 14.58 7.47
CA PHE A 432 24.42 13.88 8.73
C PHE A 432 25.22 12.56 8.89
N GLY A 433 26.31 12.43 8.16
CA GLY A 433 27.18 11.26 8.19
C GLY A 433 28.12 11.20 6.99
N THR A 434 28.82 10.09 6.86
CA THR A 434 29.80 9.87 5.79
C THR A 434 29.47 8.64 4.96
N ILE A 435 29.80 8.71 3.67
CA ILE A 435 29.82 7.57 2.76
C ILE A 435 31.29 7.44 2.36
N PRO A 436 32.06 6.51 2.96
CA PRO A 436 33.48 6.33 2.65
C PRO A 436 33.67 6.05 1.16
N GLY A 437 34.54 6.83 0.50
CA GLY A 437 34.75 6.73 -0.93
C GLY A 437 35.40 5.42 -1.36
N GLY A 438 34.71 4.66 -2.23
CA GLY A 438 35.29 3.58 -3.01
C GLY A 438 34.26 2.68 -3.72
N ALA A 439 33.99 2.99 -5.00
CA ALA A 439 33.58 2.08 -6.09
C ALA A 439 32.42 1.08 -5.82
N THR A 440 31.28 1.16 -6.50
CA THR A 440 31.16 0.76 -7.91
C THR A 440 29.78 1.17 -8.44
N GLY A 441 29.75 2.18 -9.32
CA GLY A 441 28.67 2.31 -10.29
C GLY A 441 29.34 2.29 -11.66
N ASP A 442 28.97 1.34 -12.51
CA ASP A 442 29.31 1.43 -13.92
C ASP A 442 28.53 2.59 -14.51
N PHE A 443 29.20 3.73 -14.69
CA PHE A 443 28.68 4.81 -15.52
C PHE A 443 29.17 4.58 -16.95
N GLU A 444 28.23 4.66 -17.89
CA GLU A 444 28.55 4.55 -19.30
C GLU A 444 29.33 5.79 -19.75
N ARG A 445 30.52 5.57 -20.31
CA ARG A 445 31.37 6.62 -20.87
C ARG A 445 31.08 6.69 -22.37
N ILE A 446 30.46 7.79 -22.80
CA ILE A 446 30.12 8.01 -24.20
C ILE A 446 31.33 8.62 -24.91
N PRO A 447 31.86 7.99 -25.98
CA PRO A 447 32.95 8.57 -26.76
C PRO A 447 32.52 9.86 -27.43
N GLU A 448 33.20 10.96 -27.12
CA GLU A 448 33.01 12.28 -27.72
C GLU A 448 34.26 13.09 -27.41
N SER A 449 34.91 13.65 -28.43
CA SER A 449 36.11 14.45 -28.25
C SER A 449 35.89 15.88 -28.69
N GLY A 450 36.46 16.81 -27.94
CA GLY A 450 36.40 18.24 -28.23
C GLY A 450 37.32 19.02 -27.31
N GLN A 451 37.35 20.34 -27.49
CA GLN A 451 38.07 21.24 -26.58
C GLN A 451 37.06 22.05 -25.76
N PHE A 452 37.18 21.97 -24.43
CA PHE A 452 36.32 22.69 -23.49
C PHE A 452 37.00 23.95 -22.98
N PHE A 453 36.26 25.06 -23.04
CA PHE A 453 36.65 26.38 -22.55
C PHE A 453 35.72 26.77 -21.39
N PRO A 454 36.16 26.66 -20.13
CA PRO A 454 35.36 27.06 -18.97
C PRO A 454 35.05 28.56 -19.01
N ALA A 455 33.78 28.93 -18.82
CA ALA A 455 33.38 30.33 -18.66
C ALA A 455 33.62 30.85 -17.23
N MET A 456 33.88 29.93 -16.29
CA MET A 456 34.09 30.18 -14.86
C MET A 456 35.05 29.15 -14.26
N THR A 457 35.35 29.29 -12.96
CA THR A 457 36.18 28.32 -12.23
C THR A 457 35.47 26.97 -12.11
N ILE A 458 36.09 25.91 -12.63
CA ILE A 458 35.59 24.53 -12.60
C ILE A 458 36.58 23.60 -11.91
N ASN A 459 36.07 22.76 -11.02
CA ASN A 459 36.86 21.75 -10.31
C ASN A 459 37.14 20.53 -11.21
N VAL A 460 38.41 20.13 -11.26
CA VAL A 460 38.84 18.83 -11.77
C VAL A 460 38.70 17.80 -10.68
N ARG A 461 38.03 16.68 -10.98
CA ARG A 461 37.75 15.63 -10.02
C ARG A 461 38.31 14.29 -10.46
N ASP A 462 38.58 13.43 -9.48
CA ASP A 462 38.95 12.03 -9.70
C ASP A 462 37.76 11.14 -10.08
N TYR A 463 36.54 11.63 -9.85
CA TYR A 463 35.29 10.93 -10.11
C TYR A 463 34.23 11.89 -10.67
N PRO A 464 33.36 11.48 -11.62
CA PRO A 464 32.35 12.34 -12.22
C PRO A 464 31.16 12.56 -11.28
N SER A 465 31.39 13.20 -10.14
CA SER A 465 30.35 13.64 -9.20
C SER A 465 30.83 14.89 -8.50
N THR A 466 29.89 15.74 -8.08
CA THR A 466 30.18 16.90 -7.24
C THR A 466 30.82 16.53 -5.90
N LYS A 467 30.75 15.25 -5.52
CA LYS A 467 31.35 14.64 -4.34
C LYS A 467 32.75 14.03 -4.58
N GLY A 468 33.19 13.93 -5.85
CA GLY A 468 34.55 13.45 -6.17
C GLY A 468 35.62 14.40 -5.62
N ASN A 469 36.81 13.90 -5.29
CA ASN A 469 37.86 14.74 -4.70
C ASN A 469 38.29 15.80 -5.71
N ILE A 470 38.42 17.05 -5.25
CA ILE A 470 38.93 18.14 -6.07
C ILE A 470 40.45 17.99 -6.14
N LEU A 471 40.96 17.78 -7.35
CA LEU A 471 42.38 17.56 -7.60
C LEU A 471 43.08 18.78 -8.19
N ALA A 472 42.33 19.60 -8.92
CA ALA A 472 42.80 20.83 -9.56
C ALA A 472 41.59 21.70 -9.92
N GLN A 473 41.86 22.87 -10.49
CA GLN A 473 40.83 23.76 -11.02
C GLN A 473 41.27 24.29 -12.39
N TYR A 474 40.31 24.51 -13.26
CA TYR A 474 40.45 25.39 -14.42
C TYR A 474 39.66 26.66 -14.19
N THR A 475 40.11 27.77 -14.76
CA THR A 475 39.52 29.09 -14.65
C THR A 475 39.14 29.65 -16.02
N SER A 476 38.42 30.77 -16.04
CA SER A 476 38.03 31.43 -17.29
C SER A 476 39.27 31.84 -18.08
N GLY A 477 39.35 31.39 -19.34
CA GLY A 477 40.51 31.57 -20.23
C GLY A 477 41.41 30.33 -20.36
N ASP A 478 41.25 29.33 -19.49
CA ASP A 478 41.89 28.03 -19.66
C ASP A 478 41.17 27.18 -20.71
N SER A 479 41.78 26.06 -21.10
CA SER A 479 41.09 25.03 -21.90
C SER A 479 41.59 23.63 -21.56
N LEU A 480 40.74 22.63 -21.83
CA LEU A 480 41.13 21.22 -21.74
C LEU A 480 40.56 20.44 -22.92
N VAL A 481 41.30 19.45 -23.40
CA VAL A 481 40.84 18.50 -24.42
C VAL A 481 40.26 17.28 -23.72
N TYR A 482 39.06 16.87 -24.12
CA TYR A 482 38.39 15.67 -23.62
C TYR A 482 38.20 14.63 -24.73
N ASP A 483 38.01 13.38 -24.33
CA ASP A 483 37.82 12.24 -25.26
C ASP A 483 36.53 11.46 -25.01
N SER A 484 35.80 11.82 -23.97
CA SER A 484 34.50 11.24 -23.66
C SER A 484 33.72 12.09 -22.65
N TYR A 485 32.42 11.80 -22.50
CA TYR A 485 31.63 12.35 -21.39
C TYR A 485 30.88 11.27 -20.61
N VAL A 486 30.44 11.64 -19.40
CA VAL A 486 29.66 10.81 -18.48
C VAL A 486 28.50 11.63 -17.94
N VAL A 487 27.29 11.07 -17.92
CA VAL A 487 26.16 11.68 -17.22
C VAL A 487 26.06 11.05 -15.83
N ASN A 488 26.24 11.85 -14.79
CA ASN A 488 26.16 11.37 -13.40
C ASN A 488 25.85 12.51 -12.43
N ASP A 489 25.11 12.19 -11.36
CA ASP A 489 24.76 13.13 -10.27
C ASP A 489 24.07 14.41 -10.78
N GLY A 490 23.32 14.32 -11.89
CA GLY A 490 22.60 15.44 -12.51
C GLY A 490 23.44 16.34 -13.43
N TYR A 491 24.69 15.98 -13.72
CA TYR A 491 25.60 16.75 -14.57
C TYR A 491 26.11 15.93 -15.76
N VAL A 492 26.49 16.64 -16.82
CA VAL A 492 27.35 16.09 -17.88
C VAL A 492 28.80 16.40 -17.54
N TRP A 493 29.58 15.36 -17.29
CA TRP A 493 31.00 15.41 -16.93
C TRP A 493 31.85 15.11 -18.15
N LEU A 494 32.72 16.03 -18.55
CA LEU A 494 33.73 15.77 -19.58
C LEU A 494 34.89 15.01 -18.97
N SER A 495 35.36 14.00 -19.69
CA SER A 495 36.34 13.02 -19.23
C SER A 495 37.58 13.05 -20.12
N TYR A 496 38.75 13.14 -19.48
CA TYR A 496 40.04 13.24 -20.18
C TYR A 496 41.15 12.54 -19.41
N VAL A 497 42.23 12.15 -20.09
CA VAL A 497 43.45 11.66 -19.45
C VAL A 497 44.35 12.85 -19.14
N ALA A 498 44.61 13.11 -17.86
CA ALA A 498 45.51 14.18 -17.45
C ALA A 498 46.98 13.83 -17.75
N TYR A 499 47.89 14.81 -17.66
CA TYR A 499 49.34 14.59 -17.83
C TYR A 499 49.91 13.49 -16.91
N SER A 500 49.28 13.27 -15.75
CA SER A 500 49.61 12.18 -14.83
C SER A 500 49.25 10.78 -15.34
N GLY A 501 48.63 10.66 -16.52
CA GLY A 501 48.13 9.40 -17.10
C GLY A 501 46.81 8.92 -16.49
N LEU A 502 46.24 9.65 -15.53
CA LEU A 502 45.01 9.26 -14.84
C LEU A 502 43.79 9.98 -15.42
N ARG A 503 42.66 9.26 -15.47
CA ARG A 503 41.36 9.78 -15.94
C ARG A 503 40.81 10.82 -14.95
N ARG A 504 40.36 11.95 -15.47
CA ARG A 504 39.80 13.08 -14.70
C ARG A 504 38.48 13.54 -15.29
N TYR A 505 37.71 14.25 -14.48
CA TYR A 505 36.36 14.69 -14.83
C TYR A 505 36.17 16.16 -14.46
N VAL A 506 35.50 16.92 -15.33
CA VAL A 506 35.03 18.27 -15.06
C VAL A 506 33.54 18.38 -15.39
N ALA A 507 32.79 19.17 -14.63
CA ALA A 507 31.39 19.40 -14.96
C ALA A 507 31.29 20.42 -16.10
N TRP A 508 30.64 20.04 -17.22
CA TRP A 508 30.38 20.96 -18.33
C TRP A 508 29.05 21.66 -18.18
N ARG A 509 27.98 20.93 -17.84
CA ARG A 509 26.63 21.50 -17.69
C ARG A 509 25.77 20.68 -16.75
N VAL A 510 24.72 21.31 -16.25
CA VAL A 510 23.58 20.59 -15.66
C VAL A 510 22.85 19.82 -16.76
N GLN A 511 22.38 18.63 -16.47
CA GLN A 511 21.58 17.84 -17.41
C GLN A 511 20.31 18.63 -17.80
N ASN A 512 20.14 18.93 -19.08
CA ASN A 512 19.07 19.78 -19.64
C ASN A 512 19.04 21.23 -19.09
N GLY A 513 20.17 21.75 -18.60
CA GLY A 513 20.25 23.07 -17.98
C GLY A 513 21.44 23.91 -18.44
N GLU A 514 21.84 24.83 -17.58
CA GLU A 514 22.88 25.81 -17.85
C GLU A 514 24.26 25.16 -18.08
N THR A 515 25.02 25.76 -18.99
CA THR A 515 26.40 25.36 -19.34
C THR A 515 27.40 26.20 -18.58
N PHE A 516 28.48 25.58 -18.11
CA PHE A 516 29.57 26.24 -17.41
C PHE A 516 30.75 26.63 -18.31
N GLY A 517 30.57 26.52 -19.63
CA GLY A 517 31.55 26.86 -20.66
C GLY A 517 31.11 26.33 -22.03
N THR A 518 31.93 26.59 -23.04
CA THR A 518 31.69 26.17 -24.43
C THR A 518 32.59 25.01 -24.83
N ILE A 519 32.10 24.16 -25.73
CA ILE A 519 32.89 23.11 -26.38
C ILE A 519 33.03 23.45 -27.87
N GLU A 520 34.22 23.22 -28.43
CA GLU A 520 34.53 23.36 -29.86
C GLU A 520 34.93 22.02 -30.49
#